data_AF-A0AAW7ZCV5-F1
#
_entry.id   AF-A0AAW7ZCV5-F1
#
_cell.length_a   1.000
_cell.length_b   1.000
_cell.length_c   1.000
_cell.angle_alpha   90.00
_cell.angle_beta   90.00
_cell.angle_gamma   90.00
#
_symmetry.space_group_name_H-M   'P 1'
#
loop_
_entity.id
_entity.type
_entity.pdbx_description
1 polymer ?
#
loop_
_entity_poly.entity_id
_entity_poly.type
_entity_poly.pdbx_seq_one_letter_code
_entity_poly.pdbx_strand_id
1 'polypeptide(L)'
;MKTRDIDVREKLHEVLSRDYLCDDDTIMVDELGLCQGEARIDIAIINGSLHGYEIKSDSDTLERLPRQVDIYNKVLDTVTIVTGKNHIDKVVDLIPPWWGIKQAEKVREDEVELIPIREPGINPKVDPYSLVQLLWKEEALELLTMFGFEKGYVGKSRRVIWKRLAESITLHELQFHVRQQLKLRENWRVAQQQS
;
A
#
# COMPACT_ATOMS: atom_id res chain seq x y z
N MET A 1 2.81 23.88 16.71
CA MET A 1 4.13 23.21 16.91
C MET A 1 4.37 22.30 15.71
N LYS A 2 5.62 21.92 15.40
CA LYS A 2 5.91 21.01 14.28
C LYS A 2 5.63 19.56 14.67
N THR A 3 5.04 18.80 13.76
CA THR A 3 4.85 17.34 13.86
C THR A 3 6.16 16.59 13.60
N ARG A 4 6.40 15.49 14.35
CA ARG A 4 7.49 14.53 14.09
C ARG A 4 6.91 13.27 13.46
N ASP A 5 7.65 12.62 12.58
CA ASP A 5 7.21 11.37 11.92
C ASP A 5 6.76 10.31 12.93
N ILE A 6 7.56 10.07 13.97
CA ILE A 6 7.24 9.07 15.01
C ILE A 6 5.89 9.33 15.70
N ASP A 7 5.62 10.59 16.08
CA ASP A 7 4.37 10.97 16.75
C ASP A 7 3.16 10.74 15.81
N VAL A 8 3.33 11.04 14.52
CA VAL A 8 2.27 10.87 13.50
C VAL A 8 2.04 9.40 13.21
N ARG A 9 3.10 8.60 13.10
CA ARG A 9 3.04 7.16 12.86
C ARG A 9 2.38 6.43 14.01
N GLU A 10 2.81 6.68 15.24
CA GLU A 10 2.19 6.09 16.44
C GLU A 10 0.70 6.44 16.52
N LYS A 11 0.35 7.71 16.28
CA LYS A 11 -1.06 8.12 16.29
C LYS A 11 -1.86 7.43 15.20
N LEU A 12 -1.31 7.32 14.00
CA LEU A 12 -1.98 6.66 12.88
C LEU A 12 -2.20 5.18 13.19
N HIS A 13 -1.22 4.48 13.75
CA HIS A 13 -1.39 3.10 14.21
C HIS A 13 -2.49 2.96 15.25
N GLU A 14 -2.56 3.84 16.25
CA GLU A 14 -3.60 3.82 17.28
C GLU A 14 -4.99 3.96 16.64
N VAL A 15 -5.16 4.94 15.75
CA VAL A 15 -6.43 5.18 15.05
C VAL A 15 -6.81 3.98 14.18
N LEU A 16 -5.91 3.49 13.34
CA LEU A 16 -6.20 2.37 12.44
C LEU A 16 -6.50 1.08 13.22
N SER A 17 -5.74 0.79 14.28
CA SER A 17 -5.98 -0.39 15.12
C SER A 17 -7.35 -0.34 15.79
N ARG A 18 -7.81 0.85 16.19
CA ARG A 18 -9.15 1.04 16.74
C ARG A 18 -10.23 0.91 15.67
N ASP A 19 -10.02 1.50 14.50
CA ASP A 19 -10.99 1.51 13.40
C ASP A 19 -11.22 0.10 12.83
N TYR A 20 -10.20 -0.77 12.87
CA TYR A 20 -10.26 -2.16 12.39
C TYR A 20 -10.29 -3.22 13.51
N LEU A 21 -10.49 -2.82 14.77
CA LEU A 21 -10.39 -3.73 15.93
C LEU A 21 -11.31 -4.96 15.85
N CYS A 22 -12.47 -4.83 15.19
CA CYS A 22 -13.47 -5.88 15.08
C CYS A 22 -13.48 -6.61 13.73
N ASP A 23 -12.48 -6.36 12.88
CA ASP A 23 -12.33 -7.05 11.59
C ASP A 23 -11.17 -8.04 11.65
N ASP A 24 -11.48 -9.29 12.02
CA ASP A 24 -10.51 -10.38 12.12
C ASP A 24 -9.84 -10.72 10.78
N ASP A 25 -10.36 -10.21 9.66
CA ASP A 25 -9.81 -10.38 8.30
C ASP A 25 -8.95 -9.17 7.85
N THR A 26 -8.70 -8.20 8.73
CA THR A 26 -7.80 -7.07 8.47
C THR A 26 -6.37 -7.38 8.94
N ILE A 27 -5.41 -7.22 8.02
CA ILE A 27 -3.98 -7.20 8.35
C ILE A 27 -3.41 -5.81 8.11
N MET A 28 -2.65 -5.32 9.08
CA MET A 28 -1.85 -4.11 8.96
C MET A 28 -0.37 -4.50 8.75
N VAL A 29 0.24 -3.95 7.71
CA VAL A 29 1.63 -4.21 7.34
C VAL A 29 2.39 -2.90 7.25
N ASP A 30 3.45 -2.80 8.04
CA ASP A 30 4.36 -1.67 7.96
C ASP A 30 5.38 -1.85 6.86
N GLU A 31 5.78 -0.74 6.24
CA GLU A 31 6.88 -0.70 5.29
C GLU A 31 6.70 -1.65 4.08
N LEU A 32 5.48 -1.77 3.56
CA LEU A 32 5.19 -2.64 2.43
C LEU A 32 5.88 -2.15 1.16
N GLY A 33 6.81 -2.95 0.63
CA GLY A 33 7.50 -2.69 -0.63
C GLY A 33 6.61 -2.90 -1.85
N LEU A 34 6.62 -1.95 -2.78
CA LEU A 34 5.83 -1.95 -4.01
C LEU A 34 6.75 -1.97 -5.24
N CYS A 35 6.29 -2.59 -6.34
CA CYS A 35 7.03 -2.69 -7.60
C CYS A 35 8.49 -3.15 -7.40
N GLN A 36 8.70 -4.29 -6.74
CA GLN A 36 10.04 -4.83 -6.43
C GLN A 36 10.94 -3.88 -5.61
N GLY A 37 10.34 -3.09 -4.70
CA GLY A 37 11.07 -2.22 -3.78
C GLY A 37 11.41 -0.85 -4.36
N GLU A 38 10.83 -0.47 -5.50
CA GLU A 38 11.00 0.87 -6.06
C GLU A 38 10.45 1.99 -5.17
N ALA A 39 9.39 1.68 -4.43
CA ALA A 39 8.87 2.50 -3.34
C ALA A 39 8.34 1.61 -2.21
N ARG A 40 8.06 2.22 -1.07
CA ARG A 40 7.61 1.57 0.15
C ARG A 40 6.53 2.45 0.76
N ILE A 41 5.33 1.90 0.92
CA ILE A 41 4.24 2.57 1.62
C ILE A 41 4.43 2.39 3.12
N ASP A 42 4.18 3.45 3.90
CA ASP A 42 4.47 3.44 5.34
C ASP A 42 3.64 2.42 6.10
N ILE A 43 2.33 2.42 5.86
CA ILE A 43 1.38 1.46 6.44
C ILE A 43 0.42 0.99 5.35
N ALA A 44 0.21 -0.31 5.23
CA ALA A 44 -0.79 -0.90 4.36
C ALA A 44 -1.84 -1.65 5.17
N ILE A 45 -3.11 -1.40 4.89
CA ILE A 45 -4.24 -2.15 5.41
C ILE A 45 -4.74 -3.09 4.31
N ILE A 46 -4.80 -4.39 4.64
CA ILE A 46 -5.17 -5.47 3.73
C ILE A 46 -6.42 -6.14 4.29
N ASN A 47 -7.56 -5.90 3.65
CA ASN A 47 -8.84 -6.51 3.99
C ASN A 47 -9.65 -6.85 2.73
N GLY A 48 -10.88 -6.35 2.58
CA GLY A 48 -11.60 -6.33 1.31
C GLY A 48 -10.93 -5.43 0.24
N SER A 49 -10.01 -4.55 0.65
CA SER A 49 -9.22 -3.67 -0.22
C SER A 49 -7.76 -3.62 0.24
N LEU A 50 -6.88 -3.13 -0.63
CA LEU A 50 -5.50 -2.78 -0.32
C LEU A 50 -5.37 -1.26 -0.21
N HIS A 51 -5.41 -0.75 1.03
CA HIS A 51 -5.32 0.67 1.34
C HIS A 51 -3.91 1.02 1.81
N GLY A 52 -3.27 2.01 1.19
CA GLY A 52 -1.97 2.50 1.65
C GLY A 52 -2.05 3.86 2.34
N TYR A 53 -1.33 4.02 3.44
CA TYR A 53 -1.10 5.28 4.11
C TYR A 53 0.36 5.71 3.95
N GLU A 54 0.58 6.93 3.47
CA GLU A 54 1.90 7.57 3.37
C GLU A 54 1.98 8.73 4.36
N ILE A 55 3.08 8.84 5.12
CA ILE A 55 3.27 9.87 6.14
C ILE A 55 4.28 10.91 5.63
N LYS A 56 3.95 12.21 5.81
CA LYS A 56 4.84 13.36 5.56
C LYS A 56 4.71 14.37 6.69
N SER A 57 5.58 14.27 7.69
CA SER A 57 5.66 15.23 8.81
C SER A 57 6.06 16.64 8.33
N ASP A 58 5.91 17.64 9.18
CA ASP A 58 6.30 19.03 8.86
C ASP A 58 7.79 19.20 8.51
N SER A 59 8.63 18.24 8.90
CA SER A 59 10.08 18.28 8.64
C SER A 59 10.48 17.56 7.35
N ASP A 60 9.57 16.83 6.72
CA ASP A 60 9.84 16.08 5.50
C ASP A 60 9.94 16.98 4.26
N THR A 61 10.70 16.52 3.27
CA THR A 61 10.65 17.07 1.91
C THR A 61 9.65 16.27 1.07
N LEU A 62 9.02 16.94 0.09
CA LEU A 62 8.08 16.31 -0.83
C LEU A 62 8.73 15.87 -2.14
N GLU A 63 10.06 15.95 -2.25
CA GLU A 63 10.80 15.68 -3.49
C GLU A 63 10.59 14.24 -4.02
N ARG A 64 10.39 13.28 -3.12
CA ARG A 64 10.14 11.88 -3.46
C ARG A 64 8.68 11.59 -3.82
N LEU A 65 7.75 12.48 -3.43
CA LEU A 65 6.32 12.24 -3.53
C LEU A 65 5.84 11.98 -4.97
N PRO A 66 6.29 12.72 -6.02
CA PRO A 66 5.85 12.43 -7.39
C PRO A 66 6.13 10.99 -7.83
N ARG A 67 7.33 10.48 -7.55
CA ARG A 67 7.69 9.08 -7.87
C ARG A 67 6.87 8.09 -7.05
N GLN A 68 6.65 8.39 -5.77
CA GLN A 68 5.79 7.58 -4.90
C GLN A 68 4.36 7.51 -5.46
N VAL A 69 3.78 8.65 -5.85
CA VAL A 69 2.46 8.73 -6.50
C VAL A 69 2.38 7.81 -7.71
N ASP A 70 3.38 7.86 -8.60
CA ASP A 70 3.40 7.02 -9.80
C ASP A 70 3.42 5.52 -9.50
N ILE A 71 4.12 5.10 -8.44
CA ILE A 71 4.23 3.70 -8.05
C ILE A 71 2.97 3.24 -7.29
N TYR A 72 2.51 4.04 -6.33
CA TYR A 72 1.36 3.72 -5.48
C TYR A 72 0.09 3.57 -6.33
N ASN A 73 -0.09 4.48 -7.29
CA ASN A 73 -1.22 4.44 -8.23
C ASN A 73 -1.27 3.18 -9.09
N LYS A 74 -0.17 2.45 -9.27
CA LYS A 74 -0.17 1.21 -10.05
C LYS A 74 -0.60 -0.01 -9.24
N VAL A 75 -0.62 0.09 -7.92
CA VAL A 75 -0.74 -1.10 -7.05
C VAL A 75 -1.89 -1.01 -6.06
N LEU A 76 -2.05 0.12 -5.38
CA LEU A 76 -2.97 0.24 -4.25
C LEU A 76 -4.40 0.52 -4.73
N ASP A 77 -5.40 -0.08 -4.08
CA ASP A 77 -6.81 0.15 -4.42
C ASP A 77 -7.25 1.55 -4.01
N THR A 78 -6.71 2.04 -2.89
CA THR A 78 -6.93 3.38 -2.34
C THR A 78 -5.67 3.86 -1.60
N VAL A 79 -5.48 5.16 -1.52
CA VAL A 79 -4.29 5.76 -0.88
C VAL A 79 -4.71 6.98 -0.08
N THR A 80 -4.18 7.12 1.14
CA THR A 80 -4.31 8.31 1.97
C THR A 80 -2.93 8.85 2.33
N ILE A 81 -2.69 10.13 2.09
CA ILE A 81 -1.51 10.80 2.62
C ILE A 81 -1.85 11.49 3.94
N VAL A 82 -1.02 11.24 4.96
CA VAL A 82 -1.10 11.86 6.28
C VAL A 82 0.02 12.90 6.36
N THR A 83 -0.33 14.18 6.43
CA THR A 83 0.66 15.24 6.31
C THR A 83 0.48 16.38 7.29
N GLY A 84 1.59 17.00 7.70
CA GLY A 84 1.57 18.21 8.53
C GLY A 84 0.93 19.38 7.79
N LYS A 85 0.35 20.32 8.55
CA LYS A 85 -0.38 21.48 8.04
C LYS A 85 0.40 22.29 6.99
N ASN A 86 1.72 22.40 7.13
CA ASN A 86 2.56 23.22 6.24
C ASN A 86 2.73 22.64 4.84
N HIS A 87 2.39 21.37 4.64
CA HIS A 87 2.57 20.67 3.37
C HIS A 87 1.28 20.48 2.58
N ILE A 88 0.11 20.78 3.17
CA ILE A 88 -1.20 20.48 2.57
C ILE A 88 -1.33 21.06 1.17
N ASP A 89 -1.08 22.35 0.98
CA ASP A 89 -1.25 23.00 -0.34
C ASP A 89 -0.39 22.33 -1.41
N LYS A 90 0.88 22.06 -1.09
CA LYS A 90 1.80 21.37 -2.01
C LYS A 90 1.39 19.91 -2.27
N VAL A 91 0.90 19.22 -1.25
CA VAL A 91 0.41 17.85 -1.37
C VAL A 91 -0.80 17.80 -2.30
N VAL A 92 -1.74 18.74 -2.17
CA VAL A 92 -2.91 18.84 -3.04
C VAL A 92 -2.51 19.01 -4.51
N ASP A 93 -1.45 19.78 -4.79
CA ASP A 93 -0.94 19.99 -6.14
C ASP A 93 -0.23 18.75 -6.73
N LEU A 94 0.37 17.92 -5.88
CA LEU A 94 1.22 16.79 -6.31
C LEU A 94 0.48 15.45 -6.43
N ILE A 95 -0.60 15.25 -5.68
CA ILE A 95 -1.34 13.97 -5.64
C ILE A 95 -2.60 14.03 -6.49
N PRO A 96 -3.07 12.90 -7.05
CA PRO A 96 -4.31 12.90 -7.81
C PRO A 96 -5.53 13.17 -6.91
N PRO A 97 -6.66 13.64 -7.47
CA PRO A 97 -7.81 14.08 -6.69
C PRO A 97 -8.50 12.97 -5.90
N TRP A 98 -8.28 11.70 -6.26
CA TRP A 98 -8.88 10.55 -5.58
C TRP A 98 -8.12 10.11 -4.33
N TRP A 99 -6.90 10.61 -4.07
CA TRP A 99 -6.19 10.26 -2.83
C TRP A 99 -6.89 10.88 -1.62
N GLY A 100 -6.96 10.15 -0.50
CA GLY A 100 -7.34 10.72 0.78
C GLY A 100 -6.25 11.65 1.32
N ILE A 101 -6.65 12.61 2.14
CA ILE A 101 -5.74 13.50 2.87
C ILE A 101 -6.19 13.56 4.33
N LYS A 102 -5.27 13.26 5.24
CA LYS A 102 -5.42 13.53 6.68
C LYS A 102 -4.36 14.55 7.09
N GLN A 103 -4.79 15.63 7.75
CA GLN A 103 -3.88 16.58 8.36
C GLN A 103 -3.43 16.04 9.72
N ALA A 104 -2.13 15.95 9.96
CA ALA A 104 -1.57 15.75 11.27
C ALA A 104 -1.37 17.11 11.96
N GLU A 105 -2.02 17.32 13.10
CA GLU A 105 -1.91 18.54 13.90
C GLU A 105 -1.41 18.21 15.30
N LYS A 106 -0.37 18.93 15.74
CA LYS A 106 0.22 18.76 17.07
C LYS A 106 -0.55 19.62 18.07
N VAL A 107 -1.33 18.98 18.94
CA VAL A 107 -2.19 19.62 19.96
C VAL A 107 -1.42 19.84 21.27
N ARG A 108 -0.54 18.89 21.63
CA ARG A 108 0.42 19.01 22.76
C ARG A 108 1.78 18.41 22.39
N GLU A 109 2.75 18.44 23.30
CA GLU A 109 4.12 17.99 23.05
C GLU A 109 4.23 16.53 22.59
N ASP A 110 3.36 15.64 23.08
CA ASP A 110 3.30 14.23 22.69
C ASP A 110 1.91 13.83 22.17
N GLU A 111 1.09 14.79 21.74
CA GLU A 111 -0.29 14.55 21.31
C GLU A 111 -0.52 15.10 19.90
N VAL A 112 -0.79 14.18 18.98
CA VAL A 112 -1.14 14.46 17.58
C VAL A 112 -2.61 14.08 17.36
N GLU A 113 -3.34 14.94 16.66
CA GLU A 113 -4.65 14.63 16.10
C GLU A 113 -4.55 14.48 14.59
N LEU A 114 -5.34 13.55 14.05
CA LEU A 114 -5.48 13.32 12.61
C LEU A 114 -6.85 13.82 12.16
N ILE A 115 -6.85 14.91 11.39
CA ILE A 115 -8.07 15.58 10.92
C ILE A 115 -8.29 15.17 9.46
N PRO A 116 -9.44 14.57 9.10
CA PRO A 116 -9.73 14.25 7.71
C PRO A 116 -9.97 15.53 6.91
N ILE A 117 -9.23 15.70 5.80
CA ILE A 117 -9.37 16.83 4.87
C ILE A 117 -10.05 16.38 3.57
N ARG A 118 -9.73 15.16 3.11
CA ARG A 118 -10.31 14.57 1.91
C ARG A 118 -10.42 13.06 2.09
N GLU A 119 -11.59 12.51 1.80
CA GLU A 119 -11.79 11.06 1.82
C GLU A 119 -11.15 10.40 0.57
N PRO A 120 -10.55 9.20 0.73
CA PRO A 120 -9.97 8.47 -0.38
C PRO A 120 -11.05 7.86 -1.28
N GLY A 121 -10.87 7.97 -2.59
CA GLY A 121 -11.66 7.32 -3.62
C GLY A 121 -10.96 6.12 -4.25
N ILE A 122 -11.70 5.33 -5.03
CA ILE A 122 -11.17 4.16 -5.74
C ILE A 122 -10.14 4.60 -6.78
N ASN A 123 -8.99 3.92 -6.79
CA ASN A 123 -7.92 4.15 -7.75
C ASN A 123 -8.27 3.61 -9.15
N PRO A 124 -8.36 4.47 -10.18
CA PRO A 124 -8.66 4.03 -11.55
C PRO A 124 -7.41 3.56 -12.34
N LYS A 125 -6.22 3.54 -11.71
CA LYS A 125 -4.92 3.35 -12.39
C LYS A 125 -4.19 2.06 -12.00
N VAL A 126 -4.83 1.15 -11.26
CA VAL A 126 -4.20 -0.12 -10.87
C VAL A 126 -3.77 -0.89 -12.12
N ASP A 127 -2.49 -1.22 -12.18
CA ASP A 127 -1.87 -1.96 -13.27
C ASP A 127 -1.72 -3.44 -12.85
N PRO A 128 -2.36 -4.39 -13.56
CA PRO A 128 -2.31 -5.81 -13.20
C PRO A 128 -0.87 -6.35 -13.07
N TYR A 129 0.05 -5.92 -13.95
CA TYR A 129 1.42 -6.40 -13.90
C TYR A 129 2.22 -5.83 -12.72
N SER A 130 1.90 -4.63 -12.25
CA SER A 130 2.50 -4.06 -11.04
C SER A 130 1.91 -4.68 -9.78
N LEU A 131 0.59 -4.93 -9.76
CA LEU A 131 -0.10 -5.57 -8.64
C LEU A 131 0.40 -7.00 -8.39
N VAL A 132 0.55 -7.81 -9.44
CA VAL A 132 1.02 -9.20 -9.31
C VAL A 132 2.44 -9.29 -8.74
N GLN A 133 3.25 -8.24 -8.85
CA GLN A 133 4.61 -8.21 -8.27
C GLN A 133 4.62 -8.21 -6.74
N LEU A 134 3.47 -8.02 -6.08
CA LEU A 134 3.34 -8.25 -4.66
C LEU A 134 3.47 -9.73 -4.29
N LEU A 135 3.20 -10.64 -5.22
CA LEU A 135 3.28 -12.09 -5.00
C LEU A 135 4.71 -12.61 -5.12
N TRP A 136 5.05 -13.55 -4.27
CA TRP A 136 6.22 -14.39 -4.46
C TRP A 136 6.03 -15.31 -5.67
N LYS A 137 7.13 -15.87 -6.17
CA LYS A 137 7.09 -16.70 -7.37
C LYS A 137 6.19 -17.92 -7.16
N GLU A 138 6.30 -18.54 -6.00
CA GLU A 138 5.58 -19.75 -5.60
C GLU A 138 4.08 -19.45 -5.49
N GLU A 139 3.69 -18.36 -4.81
CA GLU A 139 2.30 -17.92 -4.70
C GLU A 139 1.68 -17.60 -6.07
N ALA A 140 2.42 -16.92 -6.96
CA ALA A 140 1.95 -16.63 -8.31
C ALA A 140 1.80 -17.91 -9.14
N LEU A 141 2.66 -18.92 -8.93
CA LEU A 141 2.56 -20.22 -9.60
C LEU A 141 1.39 -21.05 -9.06
N GLU A 142 1.11 -20.99 -7.76
CA GLU A 142 -0.08 -21.60 -7.15
C GLU A 142 -1.36 -21.03 -7.76
N LEU A 143 -1.45 -19.71 -7.92
CA LEU A 143 -2.59 -19.08 -8.59
C LEU A 143 -2.69 -19.51 -10.05
N LEU A 144 -1.59 -19.55 -10.81
CA LEU A 144 -1.63 -20.08 -12.18
C LEU A 144 -2.15 -21.52 -12.22
N THR A 145 -1.77 -22.35 -11.26
CA THR A 145 -2.22 -23.74 -11.15
C THR A 145 -3.71 -23.81 -10.82
N MET A 146 -4.19 -22.97 -9.89
CA MET A 146 -5.60 -22.85 -9.53
C MET A 146 -6.48 -22.53 -10.75
N PHE A 147 -6.00 -21.66 -11.65
CA PHE A 147 -6.67 -21.30 -12.89
C PHE A 147 -6.38 -22.23 -14.08
N GLY A 148 -5.53 -23.25 -13.92
CA GLY A 148 -5.20 -24.22 -14.97
C GLY A 148 -4.25 -23.70 -16.07
N PHE A 149 -3.42 -22.70 -15.75
CA PHE A 149 -2.49 -22.03 -16.67
C PHE A 149 -1.00 -22.31 -16.38
N GLU A 150 -0.69 -23.32 -15.58
CA GLU A 150 0.66 -23.64 -15.08
C GLU A 150 1.54 -24.41 -16.09
N LYS A 151 0.92 -25.11 -17.05
CA LYS A 151 1.64 -25.97 -18.01
C LYS A 151 2.69 -25.16 -18.79
N GLY A 152 3.96 -25.53 -18.62
CA GLY A 152 5.10 -24.86 -19.26
C GLY A 152 5.67 -23.66 -18.49
N TYR A 153 5.12 -23.32 -17.32
CA TYR A 153 5.51 -22.15 -16.52
C TYR A 153 6.23 -22.47 -15.19
N VAL A 154 6.13 -23.70 -14.67
CA VAL A 154 6.76 -24.13 -13.39
C VAL A 154 8.26 -23.81 -13.30
N GLY A 155 9.01 -23.99 -14.40
CA GLY A 155 10.44 -23.70 -14.46
C GLY A 155 10.82 -22.28 -14.92
N LYS A 156 9.85 -21.40 -15.18
CA LYS A 156 10.12 -20.06 -15.72
C LYS A 156 10.54 -19.07 -14.64
N SER A 157 11.08 -17.94 -15.07
CA SER A 157 11.44 -16.85 -14.16
C SER A 157 10.18 -16.19 -13.59
N ARG A 158 10.32 -15.55 -12.41
CA ARG A 158 9.20 -14.85 -11.74
C ARG A 158 8.50 -13.85 -12.65
N ARG A 159 9.26 -13.10 -13.46
CA ARG A 159 8.72 -12.09 -14.40
C ARG A 159 7.81 -12.71 -15.47
N VAL A 160 8.18 -13.90 -15.97
CA VAL A 160 7.37 -14.62 -16.97
C VAL A 160 6.09 -15.17 -16.34
N ILE A 161 6.18 -15.68 -15.12
CA ILE A 161 5.02 -16.18 -14.34
C ILE A 161 4.05 -15.03 -14.03
N TRP A 162 4.56 -13.91 -13.51
CA TRP A 162 3.78 -12.70 -13.23
C TRP A 162 3.08 -12.17 -14.47
N LYS A 163 3.81 -12.04 -15.59
CA LYS A 163 3.22 -11.58 -16.85
C LYS A 163 2.08 -12.50 -17.28
N ARG A 164 2.31 -13.81 -17.24
CA ARG A 164 1.28 -14.78 -17.61
C ARG A 164 0.04 -14.64 -16.74
N LEU A 165 0.21 -14.56 -15.42
CA LEU A 165 -0.91 -14.45 -14.49
C LEU A 165 -1.70 -13.16 -14.70
N ALA A 166 -1.02 -12.02 -14.82
CA ALA A 166 -1.65 -10.71 -15.07
C ALA A 166 -2.44 -10.64 -16.39
N GLU A 167 -2.04 -11.42 -17.40
CA GLU A 167 -2.74 -11.51 -18.70
C GLU A 167 -3.86 -12.57 -18.72
N SER A 168 -3.93 -13.44 -17.71
CA SER A 168 -4.79 -14.63 -17.73
C SER A 168 -6.07 -14.51 -16.90
N ILE A 169 -6.15 -13.54 -15.98
CA ILE A 169 -7.32 -13.30 -15.13
C ILE A 169 -7.70 -11.82 -15.13
N THR A 170 -8.92 -11.49 -14.71
CA THR A 170 -9.37 -10.11 -14.60
C THR A 170 -8.65 -9.37 -13.48
N LEU A 171 -8.60 -8.04 -13.56
CA LEU A 171 -8.03 -7.22 -12.48
C LEU A 171 -8.71 -7.47 -11.13
N HIS A 172 -10.03 -7.67 -11.12
CA HIS A 172 -10.79 -7.89 -9.89
C HIS A 172 -10.42 -9.23 -9.22
N GLU A 173 -10.30 -10.31 -10.01
CA GLU A 173 -9.84 -11.61 -9.52
C GLU A 173 -8.40 -11.50 -9.00
N LEU A 174 -7.52 -10.82 -9.75
CA LEU A 174 -6.13 -10.64 -9.32
C LEU A 174 -6.04 -9.87 -8.00
N GLN A 175 -6.78 -8.76 -7.86
CA GLN A 175 -6.90 -7.98 -6.63
C GLN A 175 -7.35 -8.86 -5.46
N PHE A 176 -8.39 -9.67 -5.65
CA PHE A 176 -8.88 -10.58 -4.62
C PHE A 176 -7.79 -11.58 -4.21
N HIS A 177 -7.22 -12.31 -5.16
CA HIS A 177 -6.25 -13.37 -4.87
C HIS A 177 -4.92 -12.84 -4.30
N VAL A 178 -4.47 -11.66 -4.76
CA VAL A 178 -3.30 -11.00 -4.17
C VAL A 178 -3.54 -10.70 -2.71
N ARG A 179 -4.68 -10.09 -2.34
CA ARG A 179 -5.00 -9.82 -0.94
C ARG A 179 -5.06 -11.11 -0.11
N GLN A 180 -5.67 -12.18 -0.63
CA GLN A 180 -5.73 -13.46 0.08
C GLN A 180 -4.33 -14.05 0.33
N GLN A 181 -3.46 -14.04 -0.68
CA GLN A 181 -2.09 -14.55 -0.53
C GLN A 181 -1.29 -13.72 0.48
N LEU A 182 -1.39 -12.39 0.41
CA LEU A 182 -0.78 -11.52 1.40
C LEU A 182 -1.26 -11.86 2.82
N LYS A 183 -2.56 -12.08 3.01
CA LYS A 183 -3.10 -12.41 4.34
C LYS A 183 -2.59 -13.73 4.91
N LEU A 184 -2.28 -14.71 4.07
CA LEU A 184 -1.76 -16.01 4.49
C LEU A 184 -0.28 -15.99 4.87
N ARG A 185 0.46 -14.90 4.59
CA ARG A 185 1.88 -14.80 4.93
C ARG A 185 2.07 -14.69 6.44
N GLU A 186 2.72 -15.68 7.03
CA GLU A 186 3.15 -15.62 8.43
C GLU A 186 4.45 -14.80 8.62
N ASN A 187 5.25 -14.64 7.56
CA ASN A 187 6.63 -14.15 7.61
C ASN A 187 6.82 -12.70 7.16
N TRP A 188 5.81 -11.83 7.27
CA TRP A 188 5.90 -10.41 6.88
C TRP A 188 7.17 -9.70 7.41
N ARG A 189 7.71 -10.16 8.54
CA ARG A 189 8.87 -9.60 9.23
C ARG A 189 10.24 -10.09 8.72
N VAL A 190 10.31 -11.10 7.86
CA VAL A 190 11.59 -11.79 7.50
C VAL A 190 12.00 -11.61 6.03
N ALA A 191 11.11 -11.14 5.16
CA ALA A 191 11.35 -11.06 3.71
C ALA A 191 12.28 -9.91 3.23
N GLN A 192 13.08 -9.31 4.11
CA GLN A 192 14.12 -8.34 3.72
C GLN A 192 15.39 -8.98 3.12
N GLN A 193 15.46 -10.30 2.98
CA GLN A 193 16.67 -10.99 2.49
C GLN A 193 16.43 -11.97 1.36
N GLN A 194 15.85 -11.55 0.23
CA GLN A 194 16.04 -12.29 -1.03
C GLN A 194 16.21 -11.31 -2.20
N SER A 195 17.44 -10.78 -2.28
CA SER A 195 18.03 -10.17 -3.47
C SER A 195 18.47 -11.22 -4.47
#